data_AF-P69986-F1
#
_entry.id   AF-P69986-F1
#
_cell.length_a   1.000
_cell.length_b   1.000
_cell.length_c   1.000
_cell.angle_alpha   90.00
_cell.angle_beta   90.00
_cell.angle_gamma   90.00
#
_symmetry.space_group_name_H-M   'P 1'
#
loop_
_entity.id
_entity.type
_entity.pdbx_description
1 polymer ?
#
loop_
_entity_poly.entity_id
_entity_poly.type
_entity_poly.pdbx_seq_one_letter_code
_entity_poly.pdbx_strand_id
1 'polypeptide(L)'
;MSGEKTEQPTPKKIRDARKKGQVAKSKEVVSTALIVALSAMLMGLSDYYFEHFSKLMLIPAEQSYLPFSQALSYVVDNVLLEFFYLCFPLLTVAALMAIASHVVQYGFLISGEAIKPDIKKINPIEGAKRIFSIKSLVEFLKSILKVVLLSILIWIIIKGNLVTLLQLPTCGIECITPLLGQILRQLMVICTVGFVVISIADYAFEYYQYIKELKMSKDEIKREYKEMEGSPEIKSKRRQFHQEIQSRNMRENVKRSSVVVANPTHIAIGILYKRGETPLPLVTFKYTDAQVQTVRKIAEEEGVPILQRIPLARALYWDALVDHYIPAEQIEATAEVLRWLERQNIEKQHSEML
;
A
#
# COMPACT_ATOMS: atom_id res chain seq x y z
N MET A 1 -27.60 -19.04 1.48
CA MET A 1 -26.46 -19.72 2.12
C MET A 1 -25.24 -18.82 1.96
N SER A 2 -24.71 -18.26 3.05
CA SER A 2 -23.44 -17.52 2.98
C SER A 2 -22.34 -18.56 2.76
N GLY A 3 -21.82 -18.64 1.52
CA GLY A 3 -20.76 -19.58 1.18
C GLY A 3 -19.57 -19.45 2.11
N GLU A 4 -18.94 -20.58 2.42
CA GLU A 4 -17.74 -20.62 3.25
C GLU A 4 -16.66 -19.71 2.66
N LYS A 5 -15.97 -18.94 3.52
CA LYS A 5 -14.93 -17.99 3.12
C LYS A 5 -13.63 -18.71 2.84
N THR A 6 -13.56 -19.39 1.70
CA THR A 6 -12.42 -20.20 1.31
C THR A 6 -11.42 -19.44 0.43
N GLU A 7 -11.89 -18.44 -0.30
CA GLU A 7 -11.10 -17.74 -1.32
C GLU A 7 -10.21 -16.66 -0.72
N GLN A 8 -9.08 -16.40 -1.38
CA GLN A 8 -8.16 -15.33 -0.97
C GLN A 8 -8.81 -13.95 -1.20
N PRO A 9 -8.48 -12.95 -0.37
CA PRO A 9 -8.98 -11.60 -0.55
C PRO A 9 -8.51 -10.99 -1.89
N THR A 10 -9.41 -10.30 -2.57
CA THR A 10 -9.06 -9.56 -3.78
C THR A 10 -8.17 -8.33 -3.45
N PRO A 11 -7.43 -7.77 -4.42
CA PRO A 11 -6.68 -6.54 -4.22
C PRO A 11 -7.56 -5.34 -3.79
N LYS A 12 -8.83 -5.29 -4.21
CA LYS A 12 -9.78 -4.26 -3.75
C LYS A 12 -10.12 -4.47 -2.27
N LYS A 13 -10.44 -5.69 -1.84
CA LYS A 13 -10.67 -6.03 -0.43
C LYS A 13 -9.49 -5.64 0.48
N ILE A 14 -8.26 -5.94 0.07
CA ILE A 14 -7.04 -5.57 0.81
C ILE A 14 -6.89 -4.04 0.88
N ARG A 15 -7.11 -3.33 -0.22
CA ARG A 15 -7.04 -1.86 -0.25
C ARG A 15 -8.11 -1.22 0.64
N ASP A 16 -9.32 -1.75 0.66
CA ASP A 16 -10.41 -1.24 1.50
C ASP A 16 -10.18 -1.52 2.98
N ALA A 17 -9.61 -2.68 3.33
CA ALA A 17 -9.16 -2.97 4.69
C ALA A 17 -8.08 -1.97 5.13
N ARG A 18 -7.08 -1.70 4.27
CA ARG A 18 -6.04 -0.69 4.53
C ARG A 18 -6.65 0.71 4.73
N LYS A 19 -7.60 1.14 3.88
CA LYS A 19 -8.28 2.44 4.02
C LYS A 19 -8.99 2.57 5.37
N LYS A 20 -9.54 1.49 5.91
CA LYS A 20 -10.16 1.41 7.24
C LYS A 20 -9.15 1.34 8.41
N GLY A 21 -7.85 1.34 8.12
CA GLY A 21 -6.79 1.18 9.11
C GLY A 21 -6.59 -0.25 9.59
N GLN A 22 -7.17 -1.25 8.90
CA GLN A 22 -6.96 -2.66 9.19
C GLN A 22 -5.77 -3.18 8.40
N VAL A 23 -4.70 -3.51 9.11
CA VAL A 23 -3.45 -4.04 8.56
C VAL A 23 -2.91 -5.12 9.48
N ALA A 24 -2.13 -6.05 8.91
CA ALA A 24 -1.33 -6.96 9.72
C ALA A 24 -0.31 -6.14 10.53
N LYS A 25 -0.35 -6.29 11.85
CA LYS A 25 0.61 -5.68 12.75
C LYS A 25 0.90 -6.60 13.93
N SER A 26 2.17 -6.80 14.22
CA SER A 26 2.66 -7.48 15.41
C SER A 26 3.28 -6.44 16.34
N LYS A 27 2.86 -6.48 17.61
CA LYS A 27 3.49 -5.67 18.67
C LYS A 27 4.92 -6.14 18.95
N GLU A 28 5.19 -7.43 18.76
CA GLU A 28 6.51 -8.03 18.98
C GLU A 28 7.56 -7.50 18.01
N VAL A 29 7.18 -7.21 16.77
CA VAL A 29 8.11 -6.61 15.79
C VAL A 29 8.59 -5.24 16.26
N VAL A 30 7.69 -4.42 16.82
CA VAL A 30 8.03 -3.09 17.35
C VAL A 30 8.93 -3.23 18.58
N SER A 31 8.52 -4.05 19.55
CA SER A 31 9.30 -4.30 20.77
C SER A 31 10.68 -4.89 20.47
N THR A 32 10.76 -5.83 19.53
CA THR A 32 12.03 -6.44 19.11
C THR A 32 12.92 -5.45 18.40
N ALA A 33 12.38 -4.64 17.49
CA ALA A 33 13.16 -3.60 16.80
C ALA A 33 13.77 -2.61 17.80
N LEU A 34 13.01 -2.22 18.83
CA LEU A 34 13.50 -1.41 19.94
C LEU A 34 14.62 -2.14 20.71
N ILE A 35 14.40 -3.38 21.13
CA ILE A 35 15.40 -4.16 21.88
C ILE A 35 16.69 -4.33 21.06
N VAL A 36 16.60 -4.68 19.78
CA VAL A 36 17.75 -4.81 18.87
C VAL A 36 18.52 -3.50 18.79
N ALA A 37 17.83 -2.40 18.50
CA ALA A 37 18.47 -1.11 18.29
C ALA A 37 19.09 -0.55 19.57
N LEU A 38 18.36 -0.62 20.69
CA LEU A 38 18.85 -0.15 21.98
C LEU A 38 19.99 -1.02 22.50
N SER A 39 19.94 -2.34 22.30
CA SER A 39 21.06 -3.22 22.68
C SER A 39 22.30 -2.95 21.82
N ALA A 40 22.14 -2.82 20.50
CA ALA A 40 23.24 -2.47 19.60
C ALA A 40 23.84 -1.10 19.93
N MET A 41 22.99 -0.12 20.25
CA MET A 41 23.39 1.21 20.67
C MET A 41 24.17 1.19 21.99
N LEU A 42 23.65 0.54 23.04
CA LEU A 42 24.34 0.43 24.32
C LEU A 42 25.68 -0.32 24.20
N MET A 43 25.76 -1.32 23.31
CA MET A 43 27.00 -2.04 23.04
C MET A 43 28.02 -1.20 22.25
N GLY A 44 27.58 -0.36 21.31
CA GLY A 44 28.45 0.47 20.47
C GLY A 44 28.83 1.82 21.09
N LEU A 45 27.97 2.36 21.95
CA LEU A 45 28.16 3.61 22.68
C LEU A 45 28.44 3.35 24.17
N SER A 46 28.95 2.18 24.54
CA SER A 46 29.22 1.84 25.94
C SER A 46 30.13 2.86 26.63
N ASP A 47 31.16 3.32 25.93
CA ASP A 47 32.15 4.27 26.45
C ASP A 47 31.52 5.66 26.62
N TYR A 48 30.68 6.08 25.67
CA TYR A 48 29.90 7.31 25.76
C TYR A 48 28.99 7.31 26.99
N TYR A 49 28.21 6.25 27.19
CA TYR A 49 27.35 6.13 28.36
C TYR A 49 28.15 6.07 29.65
N PHE A 50 29.26 5.32 29.67
CA PHE A 50 30.14 5.22 30.83
C PHE A 50 30.74 6.57 31.21
N GLU A 51 31.20 7.36 30.24
CA GLU A 51 31.73 8.71 30.45
C GLU A 51 30.68 9.64 31.08
N HIS A 52 29.47 9.70 30.51
CA HIS A 52 28.40 10.55 31.01
C HIS A 52 27.90 10.12 32.41
N PHE A 53 27.78 8.80 32.66
CA PHE A 53 27.49 8.31 34.01
C PHE A 53 28.59 8.64 35.02
N SER A 54 29.85 8.59 34.61
CA SER A 54 30.99 8.96 35.46
C SER A 54 30.96 10.46 35.79
N LYS A 55 30.69 11.32 34.79
CA LYS A 55 30.52 12.76 35.00
C LYS A 55 29.41 13.08 35.98
N LEU A 56 28.25 12.43 35.88
CA LEU A 56 27.14 12.61 36.83
C LEU A 56 27.56 12.35 38.29
N MET A 57 28.47 11.41 38.52
CA MET A 57 28.98 11.10 39.86
C MET A 57 30.07 12.07 40.32
N LEU A 58 30.89 12.59 39.40
CA LEU A 58 32.04 13.44 39.71
C LEU A 58 31.68 14.93 39.78
N ILE A 59 30.67 15.41 39.05
CA ILE A 59 30.25 16.83 39.01
C ILE A 59 30.10 17.43 40.42
N PRO A 60 29.40 16.81 41.39
CA PRO A 60 29.29 17.37 42.73
C PRO A 60 30.63 17.45 43.47
N ALA A 61 31.52 16.48 43.26
CA ALA A 61 32.82 16.43 43.91
C ALA A 61 33.78 17.47 43.31
N GLU A 62 33.72 17.70 42.00
CA GLU A 62 34.54 18.70 41.30
C GLU A 62 34.21 20.13 41.76
N GLN A 63 32.98 20.40 42.20
CA GLN A 63 32.55 21.73 42.63
C GLN A 63 32.60 21.95 44.15
N SER A 64 33.21 21.03 44.90
CA SER A 64 33.22 21.09 46.37
C SER A 64 33.96 22.29 46.97
N TYR A 65 34.74 23.01 46.16
CA TYR A 65 35.47 24.20 46.57
C TYR A 65 34.65 25.50 46.48
N LEU A 66 33.49 25.49 45.82
CA LEU A 66 32.64 26.67 45.66
C LEU A 66 31.68 26.85 46.85
N PRO A 67 31.25 28.08 47.14
CA PRO A 67 30.13 28.31 48.05
C PRO A 67 28.88 27.54 47.59
N PHE A 68 28.13 26.98 48.55
CA PHE A 68 27.00 26.09 48.26
C PHE A 68 26.02 26.64 47.21
N SER A 69 25.67 27.92 47.27
CA SER A 69 24.74 28.53 46.31
C SER A 69 25.28 28.56 44.86
N GLN A 70 26.59 28.73 44.68
CA GLN A 70 27.23 28.71 43.36
C GLN A 70 27.43 27.27 42.87
N ALA A 71 27.89 26.39 43.76
CA ALA A 71 28.06 24.97 43.48
C ALA A 71 26.73 24.33 43.05
N LEU A 72 25.64 24.61 43.79
CA LEU A 72 24.32 24.05 43.51
C LEU A 72 23.83 24.44 42.11
N SER A 73 23.90 25.72 41.74
CA SER A 73 23.49 26.18 40.41
C SER A 73 24.30 25.49 39.31
N TYR A 74 25.62 25.42 39.47
CA TYR A 74 26.50 24.75 38.50
C TYR A 74 26.19 23.26 38.39
N VAL A 75 26.03 22.56 39.51
CA VAL A 75 25.74 21.12 39.55
C VAL A 75 24.38 20.85 38.90
N VAL A 76 23.34 21.64 39.19
CA VAL A 76 22.02 21.47 38.58
C VAL A 76 22.08 21.64 37.06
N ASP A 77 22.72 22.71 36.57
CA ASP A 77 22.82 22.97 35.13
C ASP A 77 23.57 21.85 34.39
N ASN A 78 24.70 21.40 34.96
CA ASN A 78 25.49 20.32 34.36
C ASN A 78 24.80 18.96 34.46
N VAL A 79 24.14 18.65 35.58
CA VAL A 79 23.36 17.40 35.72
C VAL A 79 22.21 17.37 34.72
N LEU A 80 21.52 18.49 34.48
CA LEU A 80 20.46 18.58 33.46
C LEU A 80 21.01 18.38 32.05
N LEU A 81 22.18 18.95 31.74
CA LEU A 81 22.87 18.75 30.46
C LEU A 81 23.31 17.29 30.27
N GLU A 82 23.93 16.67 31.28
CA GLU A 82 24.33 15.26 31.25
C GLU A 82 23.12 14.33 31.10
N PHE A 83 22.01 14.62 31.80
CA PHE A 83 20.76 13.90 31.62
C PHE A 83 20.21 14.02 30.19
N PHE A 84 20.28 15.22 29.60
CA PHE A 84 19.92 15.45 28.20
C PHE A 84 20.79 14.60 27.26
N TYR A 85 22.12 14.58 27.44
CA TYR A 85 23.03 13.77 26.62
C TYR A 85 22.79 12.27 26.77
N LEU A 86 22.46 11.78 27.97
CA LEU A 86 22.12 10.38 28.18
C LEU A 86 20.79 9.98 27.50
N CYS A 87 19.77 10.84 27.63
CA CYS A 87 18.42 10.53 27.14
C CYS A 87 18.25 10.78 25.64
N PHE A 88 18.85 11.85 25.10
CA PHE A 88 18.59 12.30 23.74
C PHE A 88 18.89 11.23 22.67
N PRO A 89 20.06 10.56 22.69
CA PRO A 89 20.35 9.48 21.74
C PRO A 89 19.38 8.29 21.91
N LEU A 90 19.05 7.92 23.15
CA LEU A 90 18.18 6.78 23.46
C LEU A 90 16.75 7.02 22.93
N LEU A 91 16.19 8.21 23.22
CA LEU A 91 14.86 8.62 22.78
C LEU A 91 14.80 8.78 21.26
N THR A 92 15.86 9.31 20.64
CA THR A 92 15.94 9.45 19.19
C THR A 92 15.90 8.10 18.49
N VAL A 93 16.72 7.15 18.93
CA VAL A 93 16.71 5.78 18.38
C VAL A 93 15.38 5.10 18.64
N ALA A 94 14.82 5.20 19.85
CA ALA A 94 13.52 4.61 20.18
C ALA A 94 12.39 5.16 19.28
N ALA A 95 12.33 6.49 19.09
CA ALA A 95 11.32 7.13 18.24
C ALA A 95 11.46 6.71 16.77
N LEU A 96 12.69 6.72 16.24
CA LEU A 96 12.97 6.31 14.86
C LEU A 96 12.59 4.84 14.62
N MET A 97 12.96 3.95 15.55
CA MET A 97 12.68 2.51 15.42
C MET A 97 11.20 2.19 15.63
N ALA A 98 10.49 2.90 16.50
CA ALA A 98 9.04 2.77 16.62
C ALA A 98 8.33 3.15 15.31
N ILE A 99 8.72 4.25 14.67
CA ILE A 99 8.16 4.67 13.38
C ILE A 99 8.55 3.68 12.27
N ALA A 100 9.85 3.35 12.16
CA ALA A 100 10.38 2.47 11.13
C ALA A 100 9.75 1.07 11.20
N SER A 101 9.62 0.50 12.40
CA SER A 101 8.99 -0.83 12.58
C SER A 101 7.52 -0.85 12.17
N HIS A 102 6.77 0.24 12.34
CA HIS A 102 5.41 0.37 11.83
C HIS A 102 5.37 0.50 10.30
N VAL A 103 6.24 1.34 9.74
CA VAL A 103 6.35 1.53 8.28
C VAL A 103 6.77 0.24 7.58
N VAL A 104 7.69 -0.54 8.15
CA VAL A 104 8.12 -1.83 7.57
C VAL A 104 6.99 -2.86 7.55
N GLN A 105 6.13 -2.89 8.57
CA GLN A 105 5.06 -3.90 8.66
C GLN A 105 3.93 -3.68 7.65
N TYR A 106 3.52 -2.44 7.40
CA TYR A 106 2.34 -2.17 6.56
C TYR A 106 2.46 -0.96 5.62
N GLY A 107 3.66 -0.38 5.50
CA GLY A 107 3.93 0.81 4.71
C GLY A 107 3.37 2.09 5.34
N PHE A 108 3.55 3.21 4.64
CA PHE A 108 2.87 4.45 5.01
C PHE A 108 1.36 4.31 4.80
N LEU A 109 0.59 4.53 5.87
CA LEU A 109 -0.86 4.45 5.84
C LEU A 109 -1.46 5.59 6.67
N ILE A 110 -2.21 6.45 5.98
CA ILE A 110 -3.04 7.47 6.63
C ILE A 110 -4.49 7.06 6.42
N SER A 111 -5.19 6.74 7.51
CA SER A 111 -6.61 6.38 7.49
C SER A 111 -7.41 7.45 8.23
N GLY A 112 -8.11 8.29 7.48
CA GLY A 112 -9.04 9.26 8.06
C GLY A 112 -10.23 8.59 8.76
N GLU A 113 -10.60 7.37 8.35
CA GLU A 113 -11.68 6.61 8.98
C GLU A 113 -11.30 6.09 10.37
N ALA A 114 -10.04 5.69 10.57
CA ALA A 114 -9.58 5.17 11.86
C ALA A 114 -9.60 6.24 12.97
N ILE A 115 -9.49 7.52 12.61
CA ILE A 115 -9.47 8.68 13.52
C ILE A 115 -10.88 9.06 14.00
N LYS A 116 -11.94 8.68 13.28
CA LYS A 116 -13.30 9.05 13.66
C LYS A 116 -13.67 8.41 15.01
N PRO A 117 -14.21 9.19 15.97
CA PRO A 117 -14.70 8.64 17.22
C PRO A 117 -15.86 7.69 16.94
N ASP A 118 -15.66 6.42 17.27
CA ASP A 118 -16.68 5.39 17.14
C ASP A 118 -17.10 4.96 18.54
N ILE A 119 -18.29 5.41 18.97
CA ILE A 119 -18.85 5.16 20.32
C ILE A 119 -18.91 3.66 20.61
N LYS A 120 -19.05 2.81 19.58
CA LYS A 120 -19.05 1.35 19.75
C LYS A 120 -17.74 0.82 20.34
N LYS A 121 -16.60 1.47 20.05
CA LYS A 121 -15.29 1.09 20.59
C LYS A 121 -15.17 1.29 22.12
N ILE A 122 -16.07 2.07 22.73
CA ILE A 122 -16.08 2.37 24.17
C ILE A 122 -17.03 1.44 24.95
N ASN A 123 -17.78 0.56 24.27
CA ASN A 123 -18.73 -0.33 24.93
C ASN A 123 -18.02 -1.35 25.85
N PRO A 124 -18.25 -1.32 27.18
CA PRO A 124 -17.56 -2.22 28.12
C PRO A 124 -17.91 -3.69 27.91
N ILE A 125 -19.12 -4.00 27.41
CA ILE A 125 -19.55 -5.37 27.13
C ILE A 125 -18.77 -5.95 25.95
N GLU A 126 -18.56 -5.16 24.88
CA GLU A 126 -17.72 -5.57 23.75
C GLU A 126 -16.26 -5.72 24.17
N GLY A 127 -15.78 -4.84 25.04
CA GLY A 127 -14.46 -4.94 25.67
C GLY A 127 -14.27 -6.26 26.43
N ALA A 128 -15.22 -6.62 27.30
CA ALA A 128 -15.20 -7.88 28.04
C ALA A 128 -15.22 -9.09 27.10
N LYS A 129 -16.11 -9.09 26.08
CA LYS A 129 -16.16 -10.15 25.07
C LYS A 129 -14.84 -10.29 24.30
N ARG A 130 -14.13 -9.20 24.07
CA ARG A 130 -12.81 -9.21 23.42
C ARG A 130 -11.77 -9.88 24.31
N ILE A 131 -11.73 -9.54 25.60
CA ILE A 131 -10.79 -10.13 26.58
C ILE A 131 -11.02 -11.63 26.72
N PHE A 132 -12.28 -12.08 26.74
CA PHE A 132 -12.65 -13.50 26.82
C PHE A 132 -12.79 -14.17 25.45
N SER A 133 -12.23 -13.59 24.38
CA SER A 133 -12.27 -14.19 23.05
C SER A 133 -11.20 -15.27 22.88
N ILE A 134 -11.44 -16.21 21.95
CA ILE A 134 -10.43 -17.21 21.54
C ILE A 134 -9.13 -16.52 21.09
N LYS A 135 -9.24 -15.34 20.47
CA LYS A 135 -8.09 -14.55 20.03
C LYS A 135 -7.21 -14.13 21.21
N SER A 136 -7.82 -13.65 22.29
CA SER A 136 -7.09 -13.28 23.52
C SER A 136 -6.51 -14.48 24.24
N LEU A 137 -7.19 -15.63 24.26
CA LEU A 137 -6.62 -16.88 24.81
C LEU A 137 -5.37 -17.32 24.02
N VAL A 138 -5.42 -17.21 22.69
CA VAL A 138 -4.25 -17.53 21.83
C VAL A 138 -3.12 -16.53 22.07
N GLU A 139 -3.40 -15.23 22.16
CA GLU A 139 -2.39 -14.21 22.52
C GLU A 139 -1.75 -14.50 23.88
N PHE A 140 -2.55 -14.88 24.88
CA PHE A 140 -2.07 -15.26 26.21
C PHE A 140 -1.15 -16.48 26.18
N LEU A 141 -1.55 -17.55 25.48
CA LEU A 141 -0.71 -18.74 25.28
C LEU A 141 0.60 -18.41 24.56
N LYS A 142 0.56 -17.55 23.53
CA LYS A 142 1.77 -17.02 22.87
C LYS A 142 2.67 -16.30 23.88
N SER A 143 2.11 -15.44 24.73
CA SER A 143 2.88 -14.72 25.75
C SER A 143 3.55 -15.65 26.76
N ILE A 144 2.85 -16.69 27.23
CA ILE A 144 3.46 -17.71 28.10
C ILE A 144 4.63 -18.40 27.41
N LEU A 145 4.44 -18.84 26.16
CA LEU A 145 5.49 -19.52 25.40
C LEU A 145 6.73 -18.62 25.22
N LYS A 146 6.54 -17.33 24.94
CA LYS A 146 7.62 -16.33 24.83
C LYS A 146 8.39 -16.18 26.13
N VAL A 147 7.68 -16.05 27.25
CA VAL A 147 8.30 -15.94 28.58
C VAL A 147 9.10 -17.19 28.92
N VAL A 148 8.52 -18.38 28.73
CA VAL A 148 9.21 -19.65 28.97
C VAL A 148 10.48 -19.76 28.12
N LEU A 149 10.40 -19.44 26.83
CA LEU A 149 11.54 -19.47 25.93
C LEU A 149 12.65 -18.51 26.39
N LEU A 150 12.31 -17.26 26.69
CA LEU A 150 13.28 -16.27 27.18
C LEU A 150 13.87 -16.66 28.54
N SER A 151 13.06 -17.18 29.46
CA SER A 151 13.52 -17.68 30.75
C SER A 151 14.52 -18.82 30.60
N ILE A 152 14.29 -19.75 29.68
CA ILE A 152 15.24 -20.83 29.36
C ILE A 152 16.55 -20.26 28.83
N LEU A 153 16.50 -19.31 27.88
CA LEU A 153 17.71 -18.69 27.32
C LEU A 153 18.54 -17.96 28.39
N ILE A 154 17.88 -17.16 29.23
CA ILE A 154 18.52 -16.44 30.34
C ILE A 154 19.11 -17.44 31.35
N TRP A 155 18.36 -18.49 31.70
CA TRP A 155 18.81 -19.52 32.63
C TRP A 155 20.07 -20.24 32.12
N ILE A 156 20.13 -20.58 30.83
CA ILE A 156 21.32 -21.19 30.21
C ILE A 156 22.55 -20.28 30.36
N ILE A 157 22.42 -18.98 30.08
CA ILE A 157 23.53 -18.03 30.21
C ILE A 157 23.97 -17.84 31.66
N ILE A 158 23.04 -17.68 32.59
CA ILE A 158 23.37 -17.52 34.01
C ILE A 158 24.05 -18.78 34.54
N LYS A 159 23.50 -19.97 34.23
CA LYS A 159 24.09 -21.24 34.64
C LYS A 159 25.48 -21.44 34.04
N GLY A 160 25.69 -21.07 32.78
CA GLY A 160 26.98 -21.16 32.10
C GLY A 160 28.04 -20.22 32.70
N ASN A 161 27.63 -19.05 33.20
CA ASN A 161 28.54 -18.08 33.83
C ASN A 161 28.61 -18.19 35.36
N LEU A 162 27.89 -19.12 35.98
CA LEU A 162 27.78 -19.23 37.44
C LEU A 162 29.14 -19.46 38.10
N VAL A 163 29.99 -20.32 37.51
CA VAL A 163 31.33 -20.61 38.03
C VAL A 163 32.20 -19.34 38.00
N THR A 164 32.18 -18.60 36.89
CA THR A 164 32.93 -17.35 36.75
C THR A 164 32.44 -16.29 37.72
N LEU A 165 31.13 -16.19 37.94
CA LEU A 165 30.53 -15.31 38.95
C LEU A 165 30.95 -15.68 40.37
N LEU A 166 31.05 -16.97 40.70
CA LEU A 166 31.52 -17.45 42.01
C LEU A 166 33.00 -17.17 42.25
N GLN A 167 33.80 -17.06 41.20
CA GLN A 167 35.23 -16.72 41.27
C GLN A 167 35.48 -15.20 41.34
N LEU A 168 34.46 -14.36 41.10
CA LEU A 168 34.61 -12.91 41.05
C LEU A 168 35.31 -12.29 42.28
N PRO A 169 35.04 -12.73 43.54
CA PRO A 169 35.74 -12.19 44.71
C PRO A 169 37.25 -12.43 44.72
N THR A 170 37.73 -13.47 44.03
CA THR A 170 39.16 -13.85 44.01
C THR A 170 39.99 -13.07 43.00
N CYS A 171 39.36 -12.38 42.05
CA CYS A 171 40.04 -11.70 40.94
C CYS A 171 40.41 -10.24 41.28
N GLY A 172 39.83 -9.67 42.33
CA GLY A 172 39.98 -8.26 42.67
C GLY A 172 39.01 -7.34 41.90
N ILE A 173 39.03 -6.05 42.22
CA ILE A 173 38.03 -5.08 41.76
C ILE A 173 38.13 -4.81 40.25
N GLU A 174 39.35 -4.92 39.69
CA GLU A 174 39.65 -4.66 38.28
C GLU A 174 38.94 -5.65 37.34
N CYS A 175 38.65 -6.86 37.83
CA CYS A 175 37.96 -7.87 37.04
C CYS A 175 36.43 -7.69 36.97
N ILE A 176 35.84 -6.87 37.85
CA ILE A 176 34.39 -6.75 37.97
C ILE A 176 33.78 -6.16 36.69
N THR A 177 34.31 -5.03 36.23
CA THR A 177 33.83 -4.31 35.05
C THR A 177 33.90 -5.15 33.77
N PRO A 178 35.04 -5.77 33.39
CA PRO A 178 35.10 -6.57 32.17
C PRO A 178 34.23 -7.83 32.25
N LEU A 179 34.17 -8.51 33.41
CA LEU A 179 33.35 -9.71 33.55
C LEU A 179 31.86 -9.39 33.44
N LEU A 180 31.38 -8.38 34.17
CA LEU A 180 29.98 -7.95 34.10
C LEU A 180 29.63 -7.46 32.70
N GLY A 181 30.51 -6.69 32.06
CA GLY A 181 30.34 -6.24 30.68
C GLY A 181 30.21 -7.40 29.69
N GLN A 182 31.02 -8.45 29.84
CA GLN A 182 30.94 -9.66 29.02
C GLN A 182 29.62 -10.42 29.24
N ILE A 183 29.20 -10.64 30.49
CA ILE A 183 27.95 -11.34 30.80
C ILE A 183 26.73 -10.55 30.31
N LEU A 184 26.71 -9.23 30.53
CA LEU A 184 25.66 -8.34 30.03
C LEU A 184 25.58 -8.37 28.50
N ARG A 185 26.73 -8.34 27.82
CA ARG A 185 26.80 -8.46 26.35
C ARG A 185 26.24 -9.80 25.88
N GLN A 186 26.60 -10.90 26.52
CA GLN A 186 26.05 -12.23 26.20
C GLN A 186 24.53 -12.27 26.38
N LEU A 187 24.02 -11.73 27.49
CA LEU A 187 22.58 -11.63 27.76
C LEU A 187 21.87 -10.77 26.71
N MET A 188 22.42 -9.60 26.36
CA MET A 188 21.85 -8.73 25.33
C MET A 188 21.76 -9.44 23.98
N VAL A 189 22.84 -10.11 23.55
CA VAL A 189 22.86 -10.81 22.26
C VAL A 189 21.87 -11.98 22.24
N ILE A 190 21.85 -12.84 23.26
CA ILE A 190 20.96 -14.02 23.25
C ILE A 190 19.49 -13.60 23.36
N CYS A 191 19.16 -12.61 24.19
CA CYS A 191 17.81 -12.09 24.31
C CYS A 191 17.38 -11.45 23.00
N THR A 192 18.25 -10.66 22.37
CA THR A 192 17.97 -10.03 21.07
C THR A 192 17.66 -11.08 20.01
N VAL A 193 18.48 -12.12 19.88
CA VAL A 193 18.23 -13.23 18.94
C VAL A 193 16.91 -13.94 19.28
N GLY A 194 16.65 -14.21 20.56
CA GLY A 194 15.40 -14.79 21.03
C GLY A 194 14.16 -13.95 20.65
N PHE A 195 14.21 -12.65 20.87
CA PHE A 195 13.15 -11.71 20.48
C PHE A 195 12.97 -11.63 18.95
N VAL A 196 14.06 -11.69 18.17
CA VAL A 196 13.98 -11.76 16.69
C VAL A 196 13.25 -13.03 16.24
N VAL A 197 13.58 -14.19 16.78
CA VAL A 197 12.88 -15.45 16.44
C VAL A 197 11.40 -15.37 16.84
N ILE A 198 11.12 -14.89 18.06
CA ILE A 198 9.75 -14.71 18.57
C ILE A 198 8.94 -13.77 17.67
N SER A 199 9.51 -12.63 17.29
CA SER A 199 8.78 -11.61 16.51
C SER A 199 8.52 -12.05 15.08
N ILE A 200 9.42 -12.80 14.45
CA ILE A 200 9.17 -13.40 13.13
C ILE A 200 7.99 -14.37 13.20
N ALA A 201 7.98 -15.27 14.19
CA ALA A 201 6.88 -16.22 14.37
C ALA A 201 5.55 -15.51 14.71
N ASP A 202 5.59 -14.50 15.57
CA ASP A 202 4.41 -13.71 15.93
C ASP A 202 3.86 -12.93 14.74
N TYR A 203 4.72 -12.28 13.94
CA TYR A 203 4.30 -11.58 12.73
C TYR A 203 3.72 -12.53 11.68
N ALA A 204 4.33 -13.71 11.46
CA ALA A 204 3.78 -14.70 10.55
C ALA A 204 2.37 -15.15 10.97
N PHE A 205 2.15 -15.36 12.28
CA PHE A 205 0.83 -15.67 12.83
C PHE A 205 -0.17 -14.53 12.63
N GLU A 206 0.20 -13.29 12.97
CA GLU A 206 -0.68 -12.11 12.79
C GLU A 206 -1.01 -11.86 11.31
N TYR A 207 -0.05 -12.06 10.41
CA TYR A 207 -0.26 -11.97 8.96
C TYR A 207 -1.24 -13.05 8.47
N TYR A 208 -1.05 -14.29 8.91
CA TYR A 208 -1.98 -15.38 8.59
C TYR A 208 -3.40 -15.07 9.08
N GLN A 209 -3.54 -14.60 10.33
CA GLN A 209 -4.84 -14.24 10.88
C GLN A 209 -5.49 -13.07 10.14
N TYR A 210 -4.71 -12.05 9.77
CA TYR A 210 -5.17 -10.93 8.96
C TYR A 210 -5.72 -11.40 7.61
N ILE A 211 -4.99 -12.24 6.87
CA ILE A 211 -5.46 -12.79 5.60
C ILE A 211 -6.68 -13.70 5.80
N LYS A 212 -6.72 -14.48 6.89
CA LYS A 212 -7.86 -15.34 7.25
C LYS A 212 -9.12 -14.51 7.51
N GLU A 213 -9.01 -13.40 8.23
CA GLU A 213 -10.12 -12.47 8.49
C GLU A 213 -10.65 -11.83 7.18
N LEU A 214 -9.76 -11.62 6.20
CA LEU A 214 -10.10 -11.05 4.90
C LEU A 214 -10.57 -12.06 3.84
N LYS A 215 -10.53 -13.36 4.11
CA LYS A 215 -11.02 -14.38 3.15
C LYS A 215 -12.45 -14.10 2.70
N MET A 216 -12.69 -14.41 1.44
CA MET A 216 -13.93 -14.10 0.73
C MET A 216 -14.65 -15.38 0.32
N SER A 217 -15.97 -15.29 0.16
CA SER A 217 -16.73 -16.37 -0.48
C SER A 217 -16.69 -16.20 -2.01
N LYS A 218 -16.91 -17.29 -2.76
CA LYS A 218 -17.01 -17.22 -4.23
C LYS A 218 -18.08 -16.22 -4.71
N ASP A 219 -19.18 -16.11 -3.98
CA ASP A 219 -20.25 -15.16 -4.28
C ASP A 219 -19.83 -13.70 -4.02
N GLU A 220 -19.03 -13.47 -2.96
CA GLU A 220 -18.48 -12.15 -2.64
C GLU A 220 -17.51 -11.68 -3.74
N ILE A 221 -16.63 -12.56 -4.22
CA ILE A 221 -15.70 -12.27 -5.32
C ILE A 221 -16.46 -11.93 -6.60
N LYS A 222 -17.49 -12.72 -6.96
CA LYS A 222 -18.32 -12.44 -8.15
C LYS A 222 -19.02 -11.08 -8.06
N ARG A 223 -19.55 -10.73 -6.88
CA ARG A 223 -20.17 -9.41 -6.65
C ARG A 223 -19.14 -8.29 -6.77
N GLU A 224 -17.98 -8.46 -6.16
CA GLU A 224 -16.92 -7.45 -6.21
C GLU A 224 -16.40 -7.24 -7.64
N TYR A 225 -16.30 -8.30 -8.43
CA TYR A 225 -15.93 -8.23 -9.85
C TYR A 225 -16.98 -7.44 -10.65
N LYS A 226 -18.28 -7.72 -10.47
CA LYS A 226 -19.37 -6.97 -11.09
C LYS A 226 -19.40 -5.49 -10.69
N GLU A 227 -19.09 -5.19 -9.42
CA GLU A 227 -18.98 -3.81 -8.95
C GLU A 227 -17.79 -3.08 -9.58
N MET A 228 -16.64 -3.75 -9.77
CA MET A 228 -15.46 -3.14 -10.36
C MET A 228 -15.58 -2.89 -11.87
N GLU A 229 -16.21 -3.81 -12.62
CA GLU A 229 -16.50 -3.60 -14.05
C GLU A 229 -17.59 -2.54 -14.28
N GLY A 230 -18.35 -2.20 -13.23
CA GLY A 230 -19.52 -1.34 -13.31
C GLY A 230 -20.75 -2.10 -13.81
N SER A 231 -21.93 -1.69 -13.35
CA SER A 231 -23.15 -2.36 -13.79
C SER A 231 -23.41 -2.12 -15.28
N PRO A 232 -24.07 -3.07 -15.98
CA PRO A 232 -24.52 -2.86 -17.36
C PRO A 232 -25.34 -1.57 -17.51
N GLU A 233 -26.09 -1.17 -16.47
CA GLU A 233 -26.83 0.08 -16.48
C GLU A 233 -25.92 1.32 -16.47
N ILE A 234 -24.79 1.31 -15.75
CA ILE A 234 -23.81 2.42 -15.76
C ILE A 234 -23.13 2.51 -17.13
N LYS A 235 -22.73 1.36 -17.72
CA LYS A 235 -22.17 1.33 -19.08
C LYS A 235 -23.17 1.84 -20.13
N SER A 236 -24.45 1.46 -19.99
CA SER A 236 -25.55 1.93 -20.84
C SER A 236 -25.84 3.43 -20.67
N LYS A 237 -25.91 3.94 -19.44
CA LYS A 237 -26.11 5.37 -19.17
C LYS A 237 -24.97 6.23 -19.73
N ARG A 238 -23.73 5.76 -19.60
CA ARG A 238 -22.56 6.46 -20.16
C ARG A 238 -22.62 6.50 -21.68
N ARG A 239 -23.07 5.41 -22.33
CA ARG A 239 -23.33 5.36 -23.78
C ARG A 239 -24.45 6.33 -24.20
N GLN A 240 -25.57 6.35 -23.48
CA GLN A 240 -26.70 7.24 -23.79
C GLN A 240 -26.31 8.72 -23.68
N PHE A 241 -25.60 9.11 -22.61
CA PHE A 241 -25.16 10.49 -22.40
C PHE A 241 -24.25 11.00 -23.53
N HIS A 242 -23.32 10.16 -24.02
CA HIS A 242 -22.46 10.54 -25.16
C HIS A 242 -23.25 10.63 -26.47
N GLN A 243 -24.28 9.80 -26.66
CA GLN A 243 -25.17 9.88 -27.83
C GLN A 243 -26.03 11.14 -27.82
N GLU A 244 -26.50 11.60 -26.66
CA GLU A 244 -27.30 12.83 -26.55
C GLU A 244 -26.48 14.09 -26.88
N ILE A 245 -25.19 14.11 -26.53
CA ILE A 245 -24.28 15.21 -26.90
C ILE A 245 -24.05 15.25 -28.42
N GLN A 246 -24.03 14.08 -29.08
CA GLN A 246 -23.71 13.93 -30.50
C GLN A 246 -24.79 14.41 -31.46
N SER A 247 -26.07 14.37 -31.05
CA SER A 247 -27.19 14.72 -31.94
C SER A 247 -27.22 16.20 -32.33
N ARG A 248 -26.47 17.05 -31.62
CA ARG A 248 -26.50 18.50 -31.85
C ARG A 248 -25.83 18.94 -33.16
N ASN A 249 -24.75 18.27 -33.61
CA ASN A 249 -23.98 18.72 -34.79
C ASN A 249 -23.66 17.58 -35.78
N MET A 250 -24.67 17.05 -36.48
CA MET A 250 -24.48 15.95 -37.47
C MET A 250 -23.48 16.29 -38.58
N ARG A 251 -23.57 17.50 -39.16
CA ARG A 251 -22.66 17.90 -40.25
C ARG A 251 -21.21 17.97 -39.80
N GLU A 252 -20.94 18.53 -38.62
CA GLU A 252 -19.59 18.61 -38.06
C GLU A 252 -18.99 17.23 -37.79
N ASN A 253 -19.81 16.30 -37.27
CA ASN A 253 -19.40 14.93 -37.04
C ASN A 253 -19.03 14.18 -38.32
N VAL A 254 -19.79 14.39 -39.39
CA VAL A 254 -19.47 13.80 -40.70
C VAL A 254 -18.18 14.42 -41.23
N LYS A 255 -18.08 15.75 -41.26
CA LYS A 255 -16.94 16.50 -41.78
C LYS A 255 -15.60 16.13 -41.11
N ARG A 256 -15.61 15.88 -39.80
CA ARG A 256 -14.38 15.51 -39.06
C ARG A 256 -13.97 14.04 -39.22
N SER A 257 -14.77 13.21 -39.89
CA SER A 257 -14.49 11.77 -40.04
C SER A 257 -13.58 11.51 -41.23
N SER A 258 -12.64 10.58 -41.10
CA SER A 258 -11.80 10.13 -42.22
C SER A 258 -12.59 9.26 -43.19
N VAL A 259 -13.53 8.45 -42.67
CA VAL A 259 -14.34 7.51 -43.45
C VAL A 259 -15.64 7.18 -42.71
N VAL A 260 -16.70 6.88 -43.46
CA VAL A 260 -17.97 6.38 -42.92
C VAL A 260 -18.16 4.91 -43.30
N VAL A 261 -18.34 4.03 -42.32
CA VAL A 261 -18.70 2.62 -42.56
C VAL A 261 -20.20 2.43 -42.35
N ALA A 262 -20.84 1.80 -43.33
CA ALA A 262 -22.29 1.70 -43.38
C ALA A 262 -22.80 0.25 -43.52
N ASN A 263 -23.92 -0.02 -42.84
CA ASN A 263 -24.88 -1.06 -43.20
C ASN A 263 -26.02 -0.35 -43.94
N PRO A 264 -26.22 -0.57 -45.24
CA PRO A 264 -27.20 0.18 -46.04
C PRO A 264 -28.55 0.27 -45.34
N THR A 265 -29.15 1.46 -45.39
CA THR A 265 -30.44 1.82 -44.77
C THR A 265 -30.56 1.70 -43.25
N HIS A 266 -29.56 1.19 -42.52
CA HIS A 266 -29.70 0.88 -41.09
C HIS A 266 -28.68 1.57 -40.19
N ILE A 267 -27.41 1.61 -40.55
CA ILE A 267 -26.34 2.08 -39.65
C ILE A 267 -25.29 2.86 -40.45
N ALA A 268 -24.87 4.02 -39.94
CA ALA A 268 -23.70 4.75 -40.39
C ALA A 268 -22.80 5.08 -39.19
N ILE A 269 -21.53 4.68 -39.26
CA ILE A 269 -20.52 4.91 -38.22
C ILE A 269 -19.38 5.73 -38.81
N GLY A 270 -19.06 6.86 -38.19
CA GLY A 270 -17.89 7.66 -38.57
C GLY A 270 -16.63 7.19 -37.86
N ILE A 271 -15.52 7.13 -38.59
CA ILE A 271 -14.21 6.76 -38.07
C ILE A 271 -13.21 7.87 -38.41
N LEU A 272 -12.54 8.40 -37.40
CA LEU A 272 -11.43 9.34 -37.54
C LEU A 272 -10.12 8.62 -37.26
N TYR A 273 -9.20 8.71 -38.21
CA TYR A 273 -7.82 8.31 -38.04
C TYR A 273 -6.90 9.29 -38.77
N LYS A 274 -5.94 9.84 -38.04
CA LYS A 274 -4.88 10.72 -38.53
C LYS A 274 -3.56 10.29 -37.90
N ARG A 275 -2.59 9.96 -38.77
CA ARG A 275 -1.23 9.60 -38.33
C ARG A 275 -0.61 10.77 -37.56
N GLY A 276 -0.08 10.50 -36.37
CA GLY A 276 0.51 11.51 -35.48
C GLY A 276 -0.46 12.21 -34.51
N GLU A 277 -1.78 12.15 -34.76
CA GLU A 277 -2.80 12.76 -33.89
C GLU A 277 -3.60 11.70 -33.12
N THR A 278 -4.02 10.63 -33.80
CA THR A 278 -4.83 9.55 -33.19
C THR A 278 -4.01 8.26 -33.07
N PRO A 279 -3.60 7.84 -31.86
CA PRO A 279 -2.89 6.57 -31.63
C PRO A 279 -3.63 5.34 -32.19
N LEU A 280 -4.96 5.36 -32.13
CA LEU A 280 -5.86 4.37 -32.71
C LEU A 280 -7.05 5.07 -33.38
N PRO A 281 -7.76 4.41 -34.31
CA PRO A 281 -8.97 4.96 -34.91
C PRO A 281 -10.03 5.27 -33.85
N LEU A 282 -10.64 6.44 -33.95
CA LEU A 282 -11.69 6.95 -33.05
C LEU A 282 -13.05 6.84 -33.75
N VAL A 283 -14.08 6.45 -33.00
CA VAL A 283 -15.46 6.49 -33.51
C VAL A 283 -16.04 7.88 -33.31
N THR A 284 -16.28 8.63 -34.38
CA THR A 284 -16.76 10.02 -34.31
C THR A 284 -18.28 10.11 -34.18
N PHE A 285 -19.02 9.22 -34.87
CA PHE A 285 -20.48 9.20 -34.81
C PHE A 285 -21.15 7.85 -35.03
N LYS A 286 -22.40 7.75 -34.58
CA LYS A 286 -23.30 6.62 -34.81
C LYS A 286 -24.70 7.12 -35.14
N TYR A 287 -25.16 6.88 -36.36
CA TYR A 287 -26.50 7.25 -36.81
C TYR A 287 -27.24 6.03 -37.37
N THR A 288 -28.57 5.99 -37.19
CA THR A 288 -29.41 4.86 -37.62
C THR A 288 -30.59 5.29 -38.47
N ASP A 289 -31.11 4.33 -39.25
CA ASP A 289 -32.34 4.43 -40.02
C ASP A 289 -32.45 5.73 -40.85
N ALA A 290 -33.44 6.57 -40.59
CA ALA A 290 -33.69 7.81 -41.34
C ALA A 290 -32.47 8.74 -41.39
N GLN A 291 -31.64 8.76 -40.35
CA GLN A 291 -30.45 9.60 -40.28
C GLN A 291 -29.34 9.13 -41.23
N VAL A 292 -29.32 7.84 -41.61
CA VAL A 292 -28.31 7.30 -42.52
C VAL A 292 -28.40 7.95 -43.90
N GLN A 293 -29.62 8.26 -44.37
CA GLN A 293 -29.81 8.95 -45.65
C GLN A 293 -29.24 10.37 -45.59
N THR A 294 -29.45 11.08 -44.47
CA THR A 294 -28.89 12.41 -44.24
C THR A 294 -27.36 12.38 -44.18
N VAL A 295 -26.78 11.39 -43.48
CA VAL A 295 -25.32 11.20 -43.41
C VAL A 295 -24.73 10.95 -44.78
N ARG A 296 -25.39 10.14 -45.63
CA ARG A 296 -24.92 9.90 -47.00
C ARG A 296 -24.85 11.17 -47.82
N LYS A 297 -25.90 12.00 -47.75
CA LYS A 297 -25.94 13.30 -48.43
C LYS A 297 -24.83 14.23 -47.94
N ILE A 298 -24.65 14.35 -46.62
CA ILE A 298 -23.60 15.21 -46.04
C ILE A 298 -22.20 14.69 -46.38
N ALA A 299 -21.97 13.38 -46.33
CA ALA A 299 -20.67 12.78 -46.63
C ALA A 299 -20.31 12.97 -48.12
N GLU A 300 -21.30 12.94 -49.01
CA GLU A 300 -21.12 13.30 -50.42
C GLU A 300 -20.79 14.79 -50.60
N GLU A 301 -21.49 15.69 -49.90
CA GLU A 301 -21.23 17.15 -49.90
C GLU A 301 -19.83 17.51 -49.36
N GLU A 302 -19.36 16.85 -48.30
CA GLU A 302 -18.08 17.13 -47.64
C GLU A 302 -16.92 16.26 -48.18
N GLY A 303 -17.18 15.38 -49.16
CA GLY A 303 -16.15 14.53 -49.78
C GLY A 303 -15.63 13.40 -48.89
N VAL A 304 -16.38 12.99 -47.86
CA VAL A 304 -16.02 11.90 -46.95
C VAL A 304 -16.46 10.55 -47.54
N PRO A 305 -15.54 9.59 -47.78
CA PRO A 305 -15.89 8.34 -48.43
C PRO A 305 -16.77 7.45 -47.54
N ILE A 306 -17.73 6.78 -48.18
CA ILE A 306 -18.66 5.85 -47.55
C ILE A 306 -18.39 4.44 -48.04
N LEU A 307 -18.14 3.52 -47.11
CA LEU A 307 -17.87 2.11 -47.40
C LEU A 307 -18.96 1.23 -46.83
N GLN A 308 -19.46 0.33 -47.67
CA GLN A 308 -20.35 -0.73 -47.21
C GLN A 308 -19.53 -1.83 -46.52
N ARG A 309 -19.67 -1.91 -45.19
CA ARG A 309 -19.05 -2.93 -44.33
C ARG A 309 -20.04 -3.33 -43.24
N ILE A 310 -21.00 -4.17 -43.62
CA ILE A 310 -22.15 -4.56 -42.78
C ILE A 310 -21.71 -5.17 -41.43
N PRO A 311 -20.78 -6.15 -41.36
CA PRO A 311 -20.38 -6.75 -40.09
C PRO A 311 -19.72 -5.74 -39.16
N LEU A 312 -18.79 -4.94 -39.69
CA LEU A 312 -18.07 -3.91 -38.94
C LEU A 312 -19.01 -2.81 -38.44
N ALA A 313 -19.93 -2.33 -39.28
CA ALA A 313 -20.89 -1.30 -38.88
C ALA A 313 -21.79 -1.79 -37.72
N ARG A 314 -22.25 -3.05 -37.77
CA ARG A 314 -23.02 -3.66 -36.67
C ARG A 314 -22.19 -3.81 -35.40
N ALA A 315 -20.97 -4.34 -35.50
CA ALA A 315 -20.10 -4.53 -34.34
C ALA A 315 -19.73 -3.20 -33.68
N LEU A 316 -19.31 -2.21 -34.46
CA LEU A 316 -19.02 -0.88 -33.93
C LEU A 316 -20.25 -0.22 -33.32
N TYR A 317 -21.45 -0.40 -33.88
CA TYR A 317 -22.68 0.09 -33.28
C TYR A 317 -22.88 -0.46 -31.86
N TRP A 318 -22.72 -1.78 -31.68
CA TRP A 318 -22.97 -2.48 -30.42
C TRP A 318 -21.85 -2.38 -29.39
N ASP A 319 -20.59 -2.26 -29.80
CA ASP A 319 -19.45 -2.42 -28.87
C ASP A 319 -18.65 -1.13 -28.68
N ALA A 320 -18.57 -0.26 -29.69
CA ALA A 320 -17.79 0.96 -29.57
C ALA A 320 -18.47 2.04 -28.71
N LEU A 321 -17.69 3.00 -28.22
CA LEU A 321 -18.19 4.26 -27.68
C LEU A 321 -17.79 5.40 -28.63
N VAL A 322 -18.65 6.40 -28.73
CA VAL A 322 -18.39 7.64 -29.47
C VAL A 322 -17.25 8.41 -28.78
N ASP A 323 -16.41 9.09 -29.57
CA ASP A 323 -15.21 9.83 -29.16
C ASP A 323 -14.21 8.98 -28.33
N HIS A 324 -14.28 7.66 -28.50
CA HIS A 324 -13.36 6.69 -27.92
C HIS A 324 -12.72 5.86 -29.03
N TYR A 325 -11.58 5.24 -28.70
CA TYR A 325 -10.91 4.33 -29.62
C TYR A 325 -11.77 3.09 -29.88
N ILE A 326 -11.61 2.53 -31.09
CA ILE A 326 -12.29 1.31 -31.48
C ILE A 326 -12.00 0.15 -30.49
N PRO A 327 -12.96 -0.76 -30.28
CA PRO A 327 -12.73 -1.98 -29.50
C PRO A 327 -11.61 -2.83 -30.11
N ALA A 328 -10.86 -3.54 -29.26
CA ALA A 328 -9.73 -4.38 -29.69
C ALA A 328 -10.13 -5.41 -30.76
N GLU A 329 -11.32 -5.98 -30.64
CA GLU A 329 -11.88 -6.97 -31.57
C GLU A 329 -12.11 -6.41 -32.98
N GLN A 330 -12.23 -5.09 -33.13
CA GLN A 330 -12.53 -4.43 -34.41
C GLN A 330 -11.29 -3.81 -35.08
N ILE A 331 -10.09 -4.02 -34.52
CA ILE A 331 -8.84 -3.43 -35.03
C ILE A 331 -8.56 -3.91 -36.46
N GLU A 332 -8.65 -5.21 -36.72
CA GLU A 332 -8.30 -5.78 -38.02
C GLU A 332 -9.23 -5.30 -39.14
N ALA A 333 -10.54 -5.39 -38.90
CA ALA A 333 -11.57 -4.95 -39.84
C ALA A 333 -11.50 -3.42 -40.09
N THR A 334 -11.20 -2.63 -39.05
CA THR A 334 -11.01 -1.17 -39.22
C THR A 334 -9.71 -0.85 -39.97
N ALA A 335 -8.64 -1.61 -39.74
CA ALA A 335 -7.39 -1.43 -40.46
C ALA A 335 -7.54 -1.72 -41.97
N GLU A 336 -8.37 -2.70 -42.37
CA GLU A 336 -8.67 -2.95 -43.78
C GLU A 336 -9.36 -1.75 -44.45
N VAL A 337 -10.33 -1.16 -43.76
CA VAL A 337 -11.04 0.06 -44.21
C VAL A 337 -10.07 1.23 -44.38
N LEU A 338 -9.16 1.43 -43.42
CA LEU A 338 -8.17 2.50 -43.49
C LEU A 338 -7.11 2.27 -44.58
N ARG A 339 -6.70 1.01 -44.82
CA ARG A 339 -5.80 0.67 -45.94
C ARG A 339 -6.44 0.96 -47.30
N TRP A 340 -7.76 0.74 -47.42
CA TRP A 340 -8.49 1.11 -48.63
C TRP A 340 -8.53 2.64 -48.81
N LEU A 341 -8.77 3.37 -47.71
CA LEU A 341 -8.80 4.84 -47.71
C LEU A 341 -7.44 5.43 -48.12
N GLU A 342 -6.34 4.91 -47.59
CA GLU A 342 -4.99 5.35 -47.94
C GLU A 342 -4.68 5.16 -49.43
N ARG A 343 -5.10 4.02 -50.03
CA ARG A 343 -4.92 3.79 -51.48
C ARG A 343 -5.70 4.78 -52.33
N GLN A 344 -6.97 5.03 -51.97
CA GLN A 344 -7.81 6.00 -52.70
C GLN A 344 -7.25 7.43 -52.65
N ASN A 345 -6.65 7.83 -51.53
CA ASN A 345 -5.99 9.13 -51.43
C ASN A 345 -4.72 9.23 -52.30
N ILE A 346 -3.94 8.14 -52.38
CA ILE A 346 -2.76 8.07 -53.27
C ILE A 346 -3.18 8.13 -54.75
N GLU A 347 -4.23 7.39 -55.13
CA GLU A 347 -4.76 7.40 -56.50
C GLU A 347 -5.26 8.79 -56.91
N LYS A 348 -6.01 9.48 -56.04
CA LYS A 348 -6.47 10.86 -56.29
C LYS A 348 -5.31 11.84 -56.48
N GLN A 349 -4.29 11.77 -55.63
CA GLN A 349 -3.10 12.61 -55.77
C GLN A 349 -2.36 12.34 -57.09
N HIS A 350 -2.29 11.08 -57.53
CA HIS A 350 -1.65 10.74 -58.80
C HIS A 350 -2.44 11.25 -60.01
N SER A 351 -3.78 11.23 -59.95
CA SER A 351 -4.64 11.77 -61.01
C SER A 351 -4.66 13.30 -61.09
N GLU A 352 -4.37 14.01 -60.00
CA GLU A 352 -4.30 15.48 -59.98
C GLU A 352 -2.94 16.03 -60.43
N MET A 353 -1.91 15.17 -60.50
CA MET A 353 -0.57 15.52 -60.99
C MET A 353 -0.38 15.26 -62.49
N LEU A 354 -1.32 14.56 -63.14
CA LEU A 354 -1.40 14.35 -64.59
C LEU A 354 -2.38 15.36 -65.19
#